data_AF-A0A7D9DJB7-F1
#
_entry.id   AF-A0A7D9DJB7-F1
#
_cell.length_a   1.000
_cell.length_b   1.000
_cell.length_c   1.000
_cell.angle_alpha   90.00
_cell.angle_beta   90.00
_cell.angle_gamma   90.00
#
_symmetry.space_group_name_H-M   'P 1'
#
loop_
_entity.id
_entity.type
_entity.pdbx_description
1 polymer ?
#
loop_
_entity_poly.entity_id
_entity_poly.type
_entity_poly.pdbx_seq_one_letter_code
_entity_poly.pdbx_strand_id
1 'polypeptide(L)'
;MIAFYILTKGNHPFGAQLHRLINLHDGNPVGLSKLTDPVVKDLLSQMLARDLRERPYVEQALKHPYFLSSEDQMKFLEALGNEPEIKSFKGDPNCAVSGELDNRDLSKPRSSLLPNDWKAVIDPDDLKTFCAGGPTRPSRFDGSRYTQCLRFIRNVRQHWGGIGATNHVHH
;
A
#
# COMPACT_ATOMS: atom_id res chain seq x y z
N MET A 1 22.16 -1.30 5.54
CA MET A 1 22.52 -1.93 6.84
C MET A 1 22.05 -1.09 8.03
N ILE A 2 22.47 0.18 8.14
CA ILE A 2 22.15 1.05 9.28
C ILE A 2 20.64 1.23 9.48
N ALA A 3 19.87 1.48 8.41
CA ALA A 3 18.41 1.59 8.50
C ALA A 3 17.76 0.34 9.13
N PHE A 4 18.15 -0.86 8.68
CA PHE A 4 17.68 -2.11 9.29
C PHE A 4 18.03 -2.18 10.78
N TYR A 5 19.27 -1.85 11.16
CA TYR A 5 19.72 -1.89 12.54
C TYR A 5 18.88 -0.97 13.45
N ILE A 6 18.62 0.26 13.00
CA ILE A 6 17.79 1.23 13.74
C ILE A 6 16.37 0.70 13.89
N LEU A 7 15.74 0.27 12.79
CA LEU A 7 14.34 -0.14 12.76
C LEU A 7 14.08 -1.45 13.53
N THR A 8 15.08 -2.32 13.61
CA THR A 8 15.02 -3.57 14.36
C THR A 8 15.64 -3.49 15.74
N LYS A 9 15.98 -2.28 16.22
CA LYS A 9 16.56 -2.02 17.54
C LYS A 9 17.79 -2.88 17.84
N GLY A 10 18.69 -2.99 16.87
CA GLY A 10 20.01 -3.61 17.06
C GLY A 10 20.26 -4.89 16.28
N ASN A 11 19.29 -5.40 15.50
CA ASN A 11 19.52 -6.60 14.71
C ASN A 11 20.34 -6.30 13.44
N HIS A 12 20.96 -7.35 12.91
CA HIS A 12 21.67 -7.29 11.63
C HIS A 12 20.85 -8.02 10.56
N PRO A 13 20.72 -7.46 9.33
CA PRO A 13 19.91 -8.08 8.28
C PRO A 13 20.45 -9.43 7.80
N PHE A 14 21.74 -9.68 7.96
CA PHE A 14 22.37 -10.97 7.67
C PHE A 14 22.49 -11.90 8.90
N GLY A 15 21.74 -11.62 9.97
CA GLY A 15 21.65 -12.49 11.14
C GLY A 15 22.79 -12.37 12.15
N ALA A 16 22.93 -13.42 12.98
CA ALA A 16 23.89 -13.47 14.08
C ALA A 16 25.34 -13.40 13.58
N GLN A 17 26.24 -12.88 14.43
CA GLN A 17 27.63 -12.59 14.08
C GLN A 17 28.37 -13.81 13.49
N LEU A 18 28.14 -15.01 14.03
CA LEU A 18 28.80 -16.25 13.58
C LEU A 18 28.55 -16.58 12.09
N HIS A 19 27.32 -16.39 11.61
CA HIS A 19 26.94 -16.73 10.22
C HIS A 19 26.80 -15.50 9.31
N ARG A 20 27.01 -14.29 9.85
CA ARG A 20 26.76 -13.03 9.15
C ARG A 20 27.52 -12.90 7.84
N LEU A 21 28.81 -13.26 7.85
CA LEU A 21 29.68 -13.12 6.68
C LEU A 21 29.29 -14.11 5.58
N ILE A 22 28.90 -15.33 5.94
CA ILE A 22 28.40 -16.35 5.02
C ILE A 22 27.10 -15.84 4.36
N ASN A 23 26.14 -15.41 5.18
CA ASN A 23 24.87 -14.86 4.69
C ASN A 23 25.07 -13.64 3.79
N LEU A 24 26.03 -12.76 4.11
CA LEU A 24 26.36 -11.60 3.28
C LEU A 24 26.96 -12.01 1.94
N HIS A 25 27.93 -12.93 1.96
CA HIS A 25 28.57 -13.46 0.76
C HIS A 25 27.55 -14.10 -0.19
N ASP A 26 26.62 -14.88 0.38
CA ASP A 26 25.58 -15.56 -0.37
C ASP A 26 24.43 -14.63 -0.80
N GLY A 27 24.40 -13.41 -0.26
CA GLY A 27 23.34 -12.42 -0.51
C GLY A 27 22.00 -12.82 0.10
N ASN A 28 22.03 -13.48 1.26
CA ASN A 28 20.86 -14.00 1.96
C ASN A 28 20.54 -13.19 3.24
N PRO A 29 19.73 -12.12 3.15
CA PRO A 29 19.38 -11.27 4.30
C PRO A 29 18.30 -11.91 5.19
N VAL A 30 18.66 -12.99 5.88
CA VAL A 30 17.78 -13.79 6.76
C VAL A 30 17.03 -12.96 7.82
N GLY A 31 17.59 -11.81 8.21
CA GLY A 31 16.99 -10.89 9.17
C GLY A 31 15.75 -10.16 8.65
N LEU A 32 15.53 -10.06 7.34
CA LEU A 32 14.30 -9.46 6.78
C LEU A 32 13.02 -10.18 7.22
N SER A 33 13.13 -11.45 7.63
CA SER A 33 12.02 -12.21 8.22
C SER A 33 11.48 -11.62 9.52
N LYS A 34 12.28 -10.80 10.23
CA LYS A 34 11.88 -10.14 11.48
C LYS A 34 11.02 -8.88 11.27
N LEU A 35 10.95 -8.38 10.04
CA LEU A 35 10.17 -7.18 9.72
C LEU A 35 8.71 -7.59 9.48
N THR A 36 7.80 -7.04 10.29
CA THR A 36 6.35 -7.26 10.18
C THR A 36 5.69 -6.24 9.28
N ASP A 37 6.21 -5.02 9.22
CA ASP A 37 5.72 -3.97 8.33
C ASP A 37 6.18 -4.26 6.89
N PRO A 38 5.23 -4.49 5.94
CA PRO A 38 5.57 -4.81 4.57
C PRO A 38 6.17 -3.63 3.80
N VAL A 39 5.83 -2.38 4.14
CA VAL A 39 6.39 -1.18 3.51
C VAL A 39 7.85 -1.04 3.90
N VAL A 40 8.17 -1.23 5.18
CA VAL A 40 9.56 -1.24 5.66
C VAL A 40 10.35 -2.40 5.05
N LYS A 41 9.73 -3.59 4.98
CA LYS A 41 10.35 -4.79 4.42
C LYS A 41 10.65 -4.62 2.93
N ASP A 42 9.75 -4.02 2.16
CA ASP A 42 9.96 -3.71 0.75
C ASP A 42 11.18 -2.78 0.56
N LEU A 43 11.18 -1.63 1.23
CA LEU A 43 12.31 -0.68 1.20
C LEU A 43 13.64 -1.35 1.51
N LEU A 44 13.71 -2.06 2.65
CA LEU A 44 14.95 -2.69 3.09
C LEU A 44 15.33 -3.87 2.18
N SER A 45 14.39 -4.58 1.56
CA SER A 45 14.73 -5.62 0.59
C SER A 45 15.44 -5.06 -0.63
N GLN A 46 14.97 -3.92 -1.16
CA GLN A 46 15.58 -3.22 -2.30
C GLN A 46 16.96 -2.65 -1.94
N MET A 47 17.07 -1.97 -0.80
CA MET A 47 18.34 -1.40 -0.32
C MET A 47 19.42 -2.46 -0.05
N LEU A 48 19.01 -3.70 0.24
CA LEU A 48 19.88 -4.81 0.60
C LEU A 48 20.04 -5.84 -0.52
N ALA A 49 19.58 -5.52 -1.73
CA ALA A 49 19.71 -6.38 -2.90
C ALA A 49 21.17 -6.81 -3.10
N ARG A 50 21.38 -8.06 -3.53
CA ARG A 50 22.73 -8.61 -3.75
C ARG A 50 23.43 -7.88 -4.90
N ASP A 51 22.73 -7.67 -6.00
CA ASP A 51 23.22 -6.89 -7.13
C ASP A 51 23.16 -5.39 -6.77
N LEU A 52 24.25 -4.68 -7.03
CA LEU A 52 24.35 -3.24 -6.77
C LEU A 52 23.45 -2.43 -7.71
N ARG A 53 23.16 -2.94 -8.91
CA ARG A 53 22.33 -2.25 -9.93
C ARG A 53 20.85 -2.25 -9.57
N GLU A 54 20.43 -3.21 -8.76
CA GLU A 54 19.06 -3.32 -8.24
C GLU A 54 18.85 -2.45 -6.98
N ARG A 55 19.93 -1.91 -6.41
CA ARG A 55 19.82 -1.03 -5.24
C ARG A 55 19.40 0.36 -5.69
N PRO A 56 18.38 0.97 -5.05
CA PRO A 56 18.01 2.34 -5.34
C PRO A 56 19.13 3.30 -4.94
N TYR A 57 19.30 4.37 -5.73
CA TYR A 57 20.05 5.55 -5.29
C TYR A 57 19.35 6.21 -4.09
N VAL A 58 20.08 7.04 -3.35
CA VAL A 58 19.54 7.69 -2.14
C VAL A 58 18.28 8.50 -2.47
N GLU A 59 18.30 9.23 -3.57
CA GLU A 59 17.20 10.06 -4.05
C GLU A 59 15.97 9.22 -4.45
N GLN A 60 16.19 8.00 -4.93
CA GLN A 60 15.11 7.06 -5.24
C GLN A 60 14.54 6.43 -3.96
N ALA A 61 15.41 6.01 -3.03
CA ALA A 61 15.00 5.44 -1.76
C ALA A 61 14.17 6.44 -0.93
N LEU A 62 14.49 7.73 -0.98
CA LEU A 62 13.73 8.80 -0.31
C LEU A 62 12.33 9.02 -0.90
N LYS A 63 12.06 8.55 -2.12
CA LYS A 63 10.72 8.59 -2.74
C LYS A 63 9.86 7.38 -2.37
N HIS A 64 10.41 6.41 -1.63
CA HIS A 64 9.70 5.21 -1.23
C HIS A 64 8.51 5.55 -0.31
N PRO A 65 7.37 4.83 -0.39
CA PRO A 65 6.17 5.09 0.43
C PRO A 65 6.40 5.17 1.94
N TYR A 66 7.47 4.52 2.43
CA TYR A 66 7.92 4.59 3.82
C TYR A 66 8.18 6.03 4.31
N PHE A 67 8.67 6.91 3.43
CA PHE A 67 8.99 8.30 3.77
C PHE A 67 7.85 9.28 3.47
N LEU A 68 6.76 8.81 2.86
CA LEU A 68 5.60 9.66 2.60
C LEU A 68 4.84 9.90 3.89
N SER A 69 4.41 11.15 4.09
CA SER A 69 3.45 11.46 5.16
C SER A 69 2.11 10.78 4.88
N SER A 70 1.29 10.58 5.91
CA SER A 70 -0.08 10.06 5.72
C SER A 70 -0.90 10.92 4.75
N GLU A 71 -0.64 12.23 4.71
CA GLU A 71 -1.29 13.14 3.77
C GLU A 71 -0.83 12.87 2.33
N ASP A 72 0.47 12.68 2.09
CA ASP A 72 1.01 12.41 0.75
C ASP A 72 0.60 11.02 0.24
N GLN A 73 0.59 10.02 1.11
CA GLN A 73 0.04 8.69 0.78
C GLN A 73 -1.42 8.80 0.34
N MET A 74 -2.20 9.61 1.03
CA MET A 74 -3.60 9.78 0.73
C MET A 74 -3.84 10.61 -0.55
N LYS A 75 -3.02 11.64 -0.80
CA LYS A 75 -2.99 12.37 -2.08
C LYS A 75 -2.65 11.44 -3.25
N PHE A 76 -1.69 10.53 -3.06
CA PHE A 76 -1.33 9.53 -4.06
C PHE A 76 -2.50 8.59 -4.39
N LEU A 77 -3.17 8.05 -3.37
CA LEU A 77 -4.36 7.20 -3.58
C LEU A 77 -5.50 7.95 -4.26
N GLU A 78 -5.71 9.22 -3.89
CA GLU A 78 -6.71 10.08 -4.52
C GLU A 78 -6.37 10.37 -5.99
N ALA A 79 -5.11 10.65 -6.32
CA ALA A 79 -4.66 10.84 -7.70
C ALA A 79 -4.92 9.58 -8.53
N LEU A 80 -4.51 8.40 -8.04
CA LEU A 80 -4.80 7.12 -8.69
C LEU A 80 -6.31 6.89 -8.88
N GLY A 81 -7.12 7.15 -7.86
CA GLY A 81 -8.58 7.03 -7.95
C GLY A 81 -9.24 8.01 -8.93
N ASN A 82 -8.52 9.08 -9.34
CA ASN A 82 -8.96 10.05 -10.34
C ASN A 82 -8.51 9.73 -11.76
N GLU A 83 -7.56 8.80 -11.94
CA GLU A 83 -7.11 8.38 -13.27
C GLU A 83 -8.31 7.91 -14.12
N PRO A 84 -8.41 8.33 -15.40
CA PRO A 84 -9.58 8.05 -16.25
C PRO A 84 -9.95 6.56 -16.31
N GLU A 85 -8.95 5.69 -16.35
CA GLU A 85 -9.07 4.24 -16.45
C GLU A 85 -9.70 3.63 -15.19
N ILE A 86 -9.44 4.22 -14.02
CA ILE A 86 -9.94 3.78 -12.70
C ILE A 86 -11.29 4.44 -12.39
N LYS A 87 -11.51 5.67 -12.87
CA LYS A 87 -12.74 6.43 -12.66
C LYS A 87 -13.96 5.81 -13.34
N SER A 88 -13.77 4.99 -14.38
CA SER A 88 -14.84 4.25 -15.06
C SER A 88 -15.23 2.97 -14.31
N PHE A 89 -16.54 2.71 -14.12
CA PHE A 89 -17.00 1.44 -13.49
C PHE A 89 -16.74 0.22 -14.38
N LYS A 90 -16.72 0.43 -15.70
CA LYS A 90 -16.35 -0.62 -16.66
C LYS A 90 -14.86 -0.95 -16.57
N GLY A 91 -14.05 -0.03 -16.01
CA GLY A 91 -12.61 -0.03 -16.13
C GLY A 91 -12.17 0.17 -17.58
N ASP A 92 -10.87 0.30 -17.77
CA ASP A 92 -10.24 0.03 -19.07
C ASP A 92 -9.52 -1.32 -18.98
N PRO A 93 -9.92 -2.34 -19.78
CA PRO A 93 -9.24 -3.64 -19.79
C PRO A 93 -7.77 -3.57 -20.19
N ASN A 94 -7.34 -2.49 -20.86
CA ASN A 94 -5.94 -2.24 -21.21
C ASN A 94 -5.19 -1.41 -20.16
N CYS A 95 -5.86 -0.99 -19.08
CA CYS A 95 -5.21 -0.29 -17.98
C CYS A 95 -4.25 -1.25 -17.26
N ALA A 96 -2.95 -0.98 -17.36
CA ALA A 96 -1.92 -1.77 -16.68
C ALA A 96 -2.20 -1.90 -15.17
N VAL A 97 -2.63 -0.81 -14.53
CA VAL A 97 -2.99 -0.81 -13.11
C VAL A 97 -4.15 -1.75 -12.80
N SER A 98 -5.18 -1.83 -13.66
CA SER A 98 -6.26 -2.80 -13.51
C SER A 98 -5.75 -4.23 -13.71
N GLY A 99 -4.90 -4.44 -14.71
CA GLY A 99 -4.26 -5.73 -14.98
C GLY A 99 -3.33 -6.22 -13.87
N GLU A 100 -2.76 -5.32 -13.06
CA GLU A 100 -1.94 -5.69 -11.91
C GLU A 100 -2.78 -5.82 -10.62
N LEU A 101 -3.59 -4.81 -10.30
CA LEU A 101 -4.34 -4.76 -9.04
C LEU A 101 -5.58 -5.64 -8.99
N ASP A 102 -6.25 -5.88 -10.12
CA ASP A 102 -7.48 -6.67 -10.18
C ASP A 102 -7.25 -8.11 -10.66
N ASN A 103 -6.04 -8.46 -11.13
CA ASN A 103 -5.74 -9.81 -11.62
C ASN A 103 -5.83 -10.87 -10.53
N ARG A 104 -6.74 -11.83 -10.75
CA ARG A 104 -7.09 -12.92 -9.83
C ARG A 104 -6.15 -14.13 -9.94
N ASP A 105 -5.39 -14.23 -11.03
CA ASP A 105 -4.43 -15.32 -11.29
C ASP A 105 -3.06 -15.07 -10.66
N LEU A 106 -2.87 -13.92 -9.99
CA LEU A 106 -1.77 -13.72 -9.04
C LEU A 106 -2.02 -14.67 -7.87
N SER A 107 -1.57 -15.92 -8.03
CA SER A 107 -1.81 -17.15 -7.27
C SER A 107 -1.40 -17.15 -5.78
N LYS A 108 -1.12 -15.98 -5.21
CA LYS A 108 -0.89 -15.81 -3.78
C LYS A 108 -2.10 -15.07 -3.23
N PRO A 109 -2.59 -15.40 -2.02
CA PRO A 109 -3.48 -14.47 -1.34
C PRO A 109 -2.78 -13.12 -1.37
N ARG A 110 -3.45 -12.12 -1.98
CA ARG A 110 -3.09 -10.71 -1.77
C ARG A 110 -2.92 -10.60 -0.25
N SER A 111 -1.81 -10.01 0.20
CA SER A 111 -1.32 -10.14 1.58
C SER A 111 -2.45 -9.99 2.62
N SER A 112 -2.27 -10.36 3.88
CA SER A 112 -3.31 -10.15 4.90
C SER A 112 -3.87 -8.70 4.97
N LEU A 113 -3.19 -7.72 4.38
CA LEU A 113 -3.64 -6.33 4.23
C LEU A 113 -4.62 -6.08 3.08
N LEU A 114 -4.69 -7.00 2.11
CA LEU A 114 -5.51 -6.90 0.90
C LEU A 114 -6.45 -8.13 0.84
N PRO A 115 -7.62 -8.09 1.50
CA PRO A 115 -8.59 -9.19 1.51
C PRO A 115 -9.18 -9.51 0.13
N ASN A 116 -9.72 -10.72 -0.07
CA ASN A 116 -10.37 -11.06 -1.35
C ASN A 116 -11.62 -10.20 -1.65
N ASP A 117 -12.29 -9.73 -0.60
CA ASP A 117 -13.36 -8.74 -0.69
C ASP A 117 -13.04 -7.57 0.26
N TRP A 118 -12.68 -6.42 -0.29
CA TRP A 118 -12.36 -5.23 0.51
C TRP A 118 -13.59 -4.58 1.13
N LYS A 119 -14.81 -4.86 0.65
CA LYS A 119 -16.03 -4.34 1.30
C LYS A 119 -16.34 -5.09 2.58
N ALA A 120 -15.96 -6.36 2.66
CA ALA A 120 -16.22 -7.21 3.81
C ALA A 120 -15.46 -6.78 5.09
N VAL A 121 -14.44 -5.91 4.95
CA VAL A 121 -13.70 -5.35 6.10
C VAL A 121 -14.24 -4.00 6.57
N ILE A 122 -15.24 -3.44 5.88
CA ILE A 122 -15.89 -2.17 6.25
C ILE A 122 -17.25 -2.50 6.86
N ASP A 123 -17.61 -1.84 7.97
CA ASP A 123 -18.94 -2.01 8.56
C ASP A 123 -20.04 -1.67 7.52
N PRO A 124 -21.11 -2.47 7.39
CA PRO A 124 -22.15 -2.23 6.40
C PRO A 124 -22.85 -0.88 6.53
N ASP A 125 -22.99 -0.34 7.75
CA ASP A 125 -23.62 0.95 7.99
C ASP A 125 -22.67 2.11 7.69
N ASP A 126 -21.38 1.95 7.98
CA ASP A 126 -20.34 2.88 7.51
C ASP A 126 -20.29 2.91 5.98
N LEU A 127 -20.29 1.75 5.32
CA LEU A 127 -20.26 1.67 3.86
C LEU A 127 -21.50 2.35 3.23
N LYS A 128 -22.69 2.19 3.82
CA LYS A 128 -23.90 2.92 3.41
C LYS A 128 -23.72 4.42 3.60
N THR A 129 -23.20 4.84 4.75
CA THR A 129 -22.99 6.25 5.12
C THR A 129 -22.00 6.92 4.17
N PHE A 130 -20.87 6.29 3.88
CA PHE A 130 -19.86 6.79 2.95
C PHE A 130 -20.37 6.92 1.51
N CYS A 131 -21.31 6.07 1.11
CA CYS A 131 -22.00 6.17 -0.16
C CYS A 131 -23.20 7.14 -0.14
N ALA A 132 -23.69 7.55 1.03
CA ALA A 132 -24.81 8.47 1.17
C ALA A 132 -24.39 9.88 0.71
N GLY A 133 -25.23 10.52 -0.10
CA GLY A 133 -24.94 11.85 -0.68
C GLY A 133 -24.12 11.84 -1.98
N GLY A 134 -23.60 10.68 -2.40
CA GLY A 134 -22.96 10.49 -3.71
C GLY A 134 -23.87 9.83 -4.76
N PRO A 135 -23.49 9.81 -6.05
CA PRO A 135 -24.27 9.17 -7.11
C PRO A 135 -24.24 7.63 -7.06
N THR A 136 -23.46 7.03 -6.16
CA THR A 136 -23.13 5.60 -6.16
C THR A 136 -23.53 4.92 -4.86
N ARG A 137 -24.29 3.84 -4.99
CA ARG A 137 -24.67 2.95 -3.87
C ARG A 137 -23.56 1.90 -3.63
N PRO A 138 -23.46 1.33 -2.41
CA PRO A 138 -22.50 0.26 -2.11
C PRO A 138 -22.54 -0.92 -3.09
N SER A 139 -23.74 -1.26 -3.59
CA SER A 139 -23.96 -2.37 -4.53
C SER A 139 -23.31 -2.16 -5.91
N ARG A 140 -22.93 -0.94 -6.27
CA ARG A 140 -22.23 -0.67 -7.54
C ARG A 140 -20.76 -1.06 -7.50
N PHE A 141 -20.19 -1.23 -6.32
CA PHE A 141 -18.79 -1.59 -6.16
C PHE A 141 -18.62 -3.12 -6.15
N ASP A 142 -17.70 -3.62 -6.95
CA ASP A 142 -17.19 -4.99 -6.87
C ASP A 142 -16.07 -5.04 -5.83
N GLY A 143 -16.34 -5.77 -4.74
CA GLY A 143 -15.42 -5.91 -3.61
C GLY A 143 -14.15 -6.70 -3.93
N SER A 144 -14.13 -7.43 -5.05
CA SER A 144 -12.95 -8.17 -5.50
C SER A 144 -11.96 -7.34 -6.31
N ARG A 145 -12.36 -6.12 -6.70
CA ARG A 145 -11.58 -5.20 -7.53
C ARG A 145 -11.02 -4.04 -6.73
N TYR A 146 -9.70 -3.94 -6.66
CA TYR A 146 -8.97 -2.92 -5.92
C TYR A 146 -9.01 -1.55 -6.61
N THR A 147 -9.13 -1.52 -7.93
CA THR A 147 -9.42 -0.27 -8.66
C THR A 147 -10.72 0.37 -8.19
N GLN A 148 -11.72 -0.45 -7.85
CA GLN A 148 -12.98 0.03 -7.30
C GLN A 148 -12.87 0.46 -5.84
N CYS A 149 -11.95 -0.13 -5.07
CA CYS A 149 -11.57 0.35 -3.74
C CYS A 149 -10.92 1.75 -3.81
N LEU A 150 -9.95 1.96 -4.72
CA LEU A 150 -9.32 3.27 -4.94
C LEU A 150 -10.35 4.34 -5.29
N ARG A 151 -11.29 4.00 -6.18
CA ARG A 151 -12.42 4.87 -6.51
C ARG A 151 -13.29 5.18 -5.31
N PHE A 152 -13.60 4.18 -4.48
CA PHE A 152 -14.37 4.35 -3.27
C PHE A 152 -13.68 5.33 -2.32
N ILE A 153 -12.39 5.12 -2.00
CA ILE A 153 -11.59 6.00 -1.14
C ILE A 153 -11.60 7.44 -1.67
N ARG A 154 -11.37 7.62 -2.97
CA ARG A 154 -11.42 8.93 -3.64
C ARG A 154 -12.79 9.59 -3.52
N ASN A 155 -13.88 8.84 -3.71
CA ASN A 155 -15.24 9.39 -3.55
C ASN A 155 -15.51 9.83 -2.11
N VAL A 156 -15.13 9.01 -1.12
CA VAL A 156 -15.27 9.36 0.29
C VAL A 156 -14.51 10.64 0.59
N ARG A 157 -13.26 10.77 0.14
CA ARG A 157 -12.48 12.01 0.33
C ARG A 157 -13.12 13.22 -0.32
N GLN A 158 -13.66 13.12 -1.53
CA GLN A 158 -14.28 14.26 -2.20
C GLN A 158 -15.57 14.73 -1.51
N HIS A 159 -16.35 13.81 -0.96
CA HIS A 159 -17.60 14.14 -0.28
C HIS A 159 -17.40 14.56 1.19
N TRP A 160 -16.42 13.96 1.88
CA TRP A 160 -16.24 14.13 3.33
C TRP A 160 -14.97 14.90 3.71
N GLY A 161 -13.99 15.03 2.82
CA GLY A 161 -12.74 15.75 3.06
C GLY A 161 -12.92 17.26 3.25
N GLY A 162 -14.05 17.83 2.82
CA GLY A 162 -14.44 19.22 3.13
C GLY A 162 -15.15 19.39 4.47
N ILE A 163 -15.65 18.31 5.08
CA ILE A 163 -16.49 18.35 6.30
C ILE A 163 -15.63 18.29 7.58
N GLY A 164 -14.40 17.76 7.48
CA GLY A 164 -13.46 17.65 8.61
C GLY A 164 -12.77 18.94 9.04
N ALA A 165 -12.85 20.03 8.26
CA ALA A 165 -12.28 21.32 8.64
C ALA A 165 -13.17 22.12 9.61
N THR A 166 -14.44 21.74 9.81
CA THR A 166 -15.40 22.49 10.65
C THR A 166 -15.88 21.76 11.89
N ASN A 167 -15.55 20.47 12.10
CA ASN A 167 -16.07 19.70 13.24
C ASN A 167 -15.03 19.42 14.34
N HIS A 168 -14.08 20.33 14.54
CA HIS A 168 -13.37 20.49 15.81
C HIS A 168 -13.92 21.69 16.60
N VAL A 169 -15.25 21.79 16.74
CA VAL A 169 -15.86 22.58 17.81
C VAL A 169 -17.15 21.87 18.24
N HIS A 170 -17.05 21.03 19.28
CA HIS A 170 -17.79 21.19 20.53
C HIS A 170 -17.63 19.93 21.39
N HIS A 171 -17.23 20.23 22.63
CA HIS A 171 -17.08 19.36 23.80
C HIS A 171 -18.27 18.44 24.07
#